data_AF-A0A109JF87-F1
#
_entry.id   AF-A0A109JF87-F1
#
_cell.length_a   1.000
_cell.length_b   1.000
_cell.length_c   1.000
_cell.angle_alpha   90.00
_cell.angle_beta   90.00
_cell.angle_gamma   90.00
#
_symmetry.space_group_name_H-M   'P 1'
#
loop_
_entity.id
_entity.type
_entity.pdbx_description
1 polymer ?
#
loop_
_entity_poly.entity_id
_entity_poly.type
_entity_poly.pdbx_seq_one_letter_code
_entity_poly.pdbx_strand_id
1 'polypeptide(L)' 'MRRIELAKPVLISRVTDMIDRILQCWCEENGYPRGSVEAGRKAKSLLQWIELGVTDEAELSDLIRNDIVINSR' A
#
# COMPACT_ATOMS: atom_id res chain seq x y z
N MET A 1 -18.73 -25.99 -4.98
CA MET A 1 -18.29 -24.66 -5.43
C MET A 1 -18.14 -23.74 -4.23
N ARG A 2 -16.92 -23.53 -3.69
CA ARG A 2 -16.62 -22.58 -2.58
C ARG A 2 -15.17 -22.04 -2.60
N ARG A 3 -14.45 -22.18 -3.73
CA ARG A 3 -13.02 -21.82 -3.81
C ARG A 3 -12.80 -20.32 -4.06
N ILE A 4 -13.73 -19.67 -4.78
CA ILE A 4 -13.62 -18.26 -5.19
C ILE A 4 -13.94 -17.32 -4.02
N GLU A 5 -14.90 -17.69 -3.16
CA GLU A 5 -15.31 -16.87 -2.02
C GLU A 5 -14.24 -16.82 -0.92
N LEU A 6 -13.46 -17.88 -0.71
CA LEU A 6 -12.34 -17.88 0.24
C LEU A 6 -11.11 -17.14 -0.31
N ALA A 7 -10.93 -17.13 -1.63
CA ALA A 7 -9.81 -16.46 -2.27
C ALA A 7 -9.86 -14.93 -2.09
N LYS A 8 -11.05 -14.31 -2.15
CA LYS A 8 -11.21 -12.86 -2.00
C LYS A 8 -10.73 -12.33 -0.63
N PRO A 9 -11.21 -12.84 0.52
CA PRO A 9 -10.72 -12.42 1.84
C PRO A 9 -9.23 -12.64 2.04
N VAL A 10 -8.69 -13.76 1.54
CA VAL A 10 -7.25 -14.06 1.65
C VAL A 10 -6.41 -13.09 0.83
N LEU A 11 -6.86 -12.71 -0.36
CA LEU A 11 -6.20 -11.70 -1.18
C LEU A 11 -6.25 -10.32 -0.52
N ILE A 12 -7.40 -9.94 0.05
CA ILE A 12 -7.55 -8.68 0.79
C ILE A 12 -6.59 -8.65 1.98
N SER A 13 -6.54 -9.72 2.78
CA SER A 13 -5.60 -9.82 3.92
C SER A 13 -4.15 -9.64 3.48
N ARG A 14 -3.72 -10.35 2.42
CA ARG A 14 -2.35 -10.26 1.91
C ARG A 14 -1.99 -8.87 1.42
N VAL A 15 -2.92 -8.20 0.76
CA VAL A 15 -2.75 -6.83 0.27
C VAL A 15 -2.64 -5.85 1.45
N THR A 16 -3.52 -5.97 2.44
CA THR A 16 -3.46 -5.15 3.66
C THR A 16 -2.14 -5.36 4.40
N ASP A 17 -1.72 -6.61 4.60
CA ASP A 17 -0.46 -6.94 5.28
C ASP A 17 0.76 -6.35 4.54
N MET A 18 0.73 -6.35 3.21
CA MET A 18 1.78 -5.75 2.38
C MET A 18 1.80 -4.23 2.52
N ILE A 19 0.64 -3.56 2.40
CA ILE A 19 0.53 -2.11 2.60
C ILE A 19 1.05 -1.72 3.98
N ASP A 20 0.69 -2.49 5.01
CA ASP A 20 1.10 -2.26 6.39
C ASP A 20 2.62 -2.36 6.59
N ARG A 21 3.27 -3.37 5.97
CA ARG A 21 4.74 -3.50 6.01
C ARG A 21 5.42 -2.32 5.33
N ILE A 22 5.01 -1.99 4.10
CA ILE A 22 5.58 -0.90 3.31
C ILE A 22 5.46 0.42 4.07
N LEU A 23 4.27 0.72 4.61
CA LEU A 23 4.03 1.95 5.37
C LEU A 23 4.84 2.02 6.65
N GLN A 24 4.98 0.89 7.36
CA GLN A 24 5.78 0.86 8.57
C GLN A 24 7.24 1.19 8.26
N CYS A 25 7.84 0.56 7.24
CA CYS A 25 9.20 0.87 6.82
C CYS A 25 9.35 2.34 6.43
N TRP A 26 8.43 2.88 5.63
CA TRP A 26 8.48 4.28 5.23
C TRP A 26 8.35 5.23 6.43
N CYS A 27 7.48 4.92 7.40
CA CYS A 27 7.32 5.69 8.62
C CYS A 27 8.61 5.70 9.46
N GLU A 28 9.23 4.55 9.65
CA GLU A 28 10.51 4.40 10.36
C GLU A 28 11.64 5.16 9.67
N GLU A 29 11.73 5.06 8.33
CA GLU A 29 12.73 5.75 7.50
C GLU A 29 12.61 7.29 7.60
N ASN A 30 11.39 7.82 7.72
CA ASN A 30 11.12 9.25 7.66
C ASN A 30 10.80 9.89 9.03
N GLY A 31 10.80 9.10 10.11
CA GLY A 31 10.49 9.57 11.46
C GLY A 31 9.02 9.94 11.69
N TYR A 32 8.10 9.40 10.87
CA TYR A 32 6.66 9.65 11.03
C TYR A 32 6.01 8.57 11.89
N PRO A 33 5.05 8.92 12.77
CA PRO A 33 4.22 7.91 13.42
C PRO A 33 3.25 7.29 12.40
N ARG A 34 2.91 6.01 12.59
CA ARG A 34 2.04 5.21 11.69
C ARG A 34 0.63 5.79 11.49
N GLY A 35 0.16 6.63 12.41
CA GLY A 35 -1.12 7.34 12.34
C GLY A 35 -1.03 8.80 11.87
N SER A 36 0.14 9.21 11.37
CA SER A 36 0.34 10.57 10.86
C SER A 36 -0.47 10.86 9.60
N VAL A 37 -0.68 12.14 9.32
CA VAL A 37 -1.32 12.60 8.08
C VAL A 37 -0.51 12.15 6.86
N GLU A 38 0.81 12.17 6.98
CA GLU A 38 1.77 11.75 5.97
C GLU A 38 1.65 10.25 5.67
N ALA A 39 1.63 9.41 6.71
CA ALA A 39 1.38 7.98 6.56
C ALA A 39 0.02 7.71 5.89
N GLY A 40 -1.02 8.47 6.26
CA GLY A 40 -2.34 8.38 5.62
C GLY A 40 -2.32 8.73 4.13
N ARG A 41 -1.54 9.74 3.72
CA ARG A 41 -1.35 10.09 2.30
C ARG A 41 -0.64 8.97 1.54
N LYS A 42 0.41 8.39 2.12
CA LYS A 42 1.13 7.26 1.51
C LYS A 42 0.25 6.01 1.38
N ALA A 43 -0.57 5.72 2.39
CA ALA A 43 -1.51 4.61 2.34
C ALA A 43 -2.49 4.75 1.18
N LYS A 44 -3.00 5.97 0.97
CA LYS A 44 -3.86 6.28 -0.17
C LYS A 44 -3.15 6.08 -1.50
N SER A 45 -1.91 6.54 -1.64
CA SER A 45 -1.12 6.34 -2.86
C SER A 45 -0.87 4.85 -3.15
N LEU A 46 -0.54 4.04 -2.14
CA LEU A 46 -0.36 2.59 -2.29
C LEU A 46 -1.63 1.92 -2.82
N LEU A 47 -2.80 2.27 -2.24
CA LEU A 47 -4.08 1.74 -2.70
C LEU A 47 -4.34 2.09 -4.17
N GLN A 48 -4.08 3.33 -4.59
CA GLN A 48 -4.27 3.74 -5.99
C GLN A 48 -3.35 2.96 -6.94
N TRP A 49 -2.10 2.73 -6.57
CA TRP A 49 -1.17 1.93 -7.38
C TRP A 49 -1.62 0.47 -7.49
N ILE A 50 -2.12 -0.10 -6.40
CA ILE A 50 -2.69 -1.45 -6.39
C ILE A 50 -3.95 -1.55 -7.25
N GLU A 51 -4.81 -0.54 -7.22
CA GLU A 51 -5.99 -0.44 -8.10
C GLU A 51 -5.60 -0.38 -9.59
N LEU A 52 -4.43 0.18 -9.91
CA LEU A 52 -3.85 0.17 -11.26
C LEU A 52 -3.12 -1.14 -11.61
N GLY A 53 -3.04 -2.09 -10.69
CA GLY A 53 -2.46 -3.42 -10.89
C GLY A 53 -1.01 -3.56 -10.43
N VAL A 54 -0.42 -2.54 -9.80
CA VAL A 54 0.91 -2.64 -9.20
C VAL A 54 0.81 -3.44 -7.91
N THR A 55 1.38 -4.64 -7.89
CA THR A 55 1.28 -5.57 -6.74
C THR A 55 2.62 -6.04 -6.20
N ASP A 56 3.72 -5.58 -6.79
CA ASP A 56 5.06 -5.86 -6.31
C ASP A 56 5.41 -4.96 -5.11
N GLU A 57 5.84 -5.57 -4.01
CA GLU A 57 6.13 -4.87 -2.74
C GLU A 57 7.31 -3.90 -2.88
N ALA A 58 8.32 -4.24 -3.69
CA ALA A 58 9.48 -3.38 -3.89
C ALA A 58 9.13 -2.18 -4.77
N GLU A 59 8.40 -2.39 -5.87
CA GLU A 59 7.93 -1.32 -6.74
C GLU A 59 7.04 -0.33 -5.97
N LEU A 60 6.09 -0.83 -5.19
CA LEU A 60 5.23 0.00 -4.34
C LEU A 60 6.03 0.80 -3.30
N SER A 61 7.05 0.20 -2.70
CA SER A 61 7.94 0.89 -1.76
C SER A 61 8.70 2.01 -2.44
N ASP A 62 9.23 1.79 -3.64
CA ASP A 62 9.95 2.80 -4.40
C ASP A 62 9.04 3.94 -4.86
N LEU A 63 7.80 3.63 -5.27
CA LEU A 63 6.81 4.64 -5.66
C LEU A 63 6.52 5.61 -4.50
N ILE A 64 6.31 5.10 -3.28
CA ILE A 64 6.05 5.97 -2.14
C ILE A 64 7.30 6.71 -1.65
N ARG A 65 8.50 6.13 -1.75
CA ARG A 65 9.75 6.82 -1.37
C ARG A 65 10.05 7.99 -2.30
N ASN A 66 9.79 7.82 -3.59
CA ASN A 66 10.04 8.85 -4.61
C ASN A 66 8.89 9.86 -4.75
N ASP A 67 7.91 9.87 -3.82
CA ASP A 67 6.74 10.77 -3.87
C ASP A 67 5.96 10.69 -5.20
N ILE A 68 5.94 9.52 -5.86
CA ILE A 68 5.26 9.34 -7.13
C ILE A 68 3.76 9.17 -6.86
N VAL A 69 3.02 10.26 -7.04
CA VAL A 69 1.58 10.35 -6.82
C VAL A 69 0.80 10.34 -8.13
N ILE A 70 -0.35 9.67 -8.14
CA ILE A 70 -1.30 9.72 -9.25
C ILE A 70 -2.11 11.00 -9.12
N ASN A 71 -1.76 12.03 -9.89
CA ASN A 71 -2.56 13.24 -10.02
C ASN A 71 -3.74 12.96 -10.96
N SER A 72 -4.89 12.55 -10.41
CA SER A 72 -6.15 12.63 -11.16
C SER A 72 -6.52 14.11 -11.31
N ARG A 73 -6.40 14.65 -12.53
CA ARG A 73 -6.97 15.95 -12.88
C ARG A 73 -8.49 15.96 -12.74
#